data_AF-A0AAJ0CFB8-F1
#
_entry.id   AF-A0AAJ0CFB8-F1
#
_cell.length_a   1.000
_cell.length_b   1.000
_cell.length_c   1.000
_cell.angle_alpha   90.00
_cell.angle_beta   90.00
_cell.angle_gamma   90.00
#
_symmetry.space_group_name_H-M   'P 1'
#
loop_
_entity.id
_entity.type
_entity.pdbx_description
1 polymer ?
#
loop_
_entity_poly.entity_id
_entity_poly.type
_entity_poly.pdbx_seq_one_letter_code
_entity_poly.pdbx_strand_id
1 'polypeptide(L)'
;MQFFDSSRKGGALFFLFSLLSSLLLLSSQSCTALAAPVNDFTAVIARNDKNIPSKDEVEKLIKSKDLKDFEKYAKKHEPGKDKAIFFTGQDGKTINKIVKWATDKDRGLTSVRNIWKSANFYNKGQYKDVSDEDFKKFQKAFSKFYAHETKGKAYLIFPHDKKPAKSGIFWSVELDEIIDHKEVDEIIWLDQNKIDKDDYKWKDEKKIYWKKGEKKPDGA
;
A
#
# COMPACT_ATOMS: atom_id res chain seq x y z
N MET A 1 -52.96 57.97 -3.01
CA MET A 1 -53.56 58.81 -4.06
C MET A 1 -52.79 58.58 -5.35
N GLN A 2 -53.52 58.44 -6.45
CA GLN A 2 -53.10 58.01 -7.79
C GLN A 2 -52.05 58.94 -8.44
N PHE A 3 -51.16 58.42 -9.30
CA PHE A 3 -51.23 58.51 -10.77
C PHE A 3 -49.86 58.31 -11.45
N PHE A 4 -49.90 57.52 -12.53
CA PHE A 4 -48.95 57.40 -13.63
C PHE A 4 -48.80 58.72 -14.41
N ASP A 5 -47.63 58.97 -15.02
CA ASP A 5 -47.34 58.92 -16.48
C ASP A 5 -46.10 59.79 -16.83
N SER A 6 -45.07 59.24 -17.51
CA SER A 6 -44.79 59.38 -18.97
C SER A 6 -44.27 60.79 -19.37
N SER A 7 -43.15 61.03 -20.06
CA SER A 7 -42.56 60.36 -21.22
C SER A 7 -41.12 60.83 -21.53
N ARG A 8 -40.33 59.90 -22.08
CA ARG A 8 -39.27 59.97 -23.12
C ARG A 8 -38.38 61.23 -23.28
N LYS A 9 -37.06 60.98 -23.36
CA LYS A 9 -36.22 61.24 -24.56
C LYS A 9 -34.80 60.65 -24.45
N GLY A 10 -34.35 60.00 -25.53
CA GLY A 10 -32.93 59.87 -25.93
C GLY A 10 -32.10 58.82 -25.18
N GLY A 11 -31.80 57.63 -25.69
CA GLY A 11 -31.62 57.26 -27.10
C GLY A 11 -30.24 57.65 -27.64
N ALA A 12 -29.15 57.42 -26.90
CA ALA A 12 -27.77 57.56 -27.41
C ALA A 12 -26.67 56.87 -26.56
N LEU A 13 -26.99 55.86 -25.74
CA LEU A 13 -25.99 55.19 -24.88
C LEU A 13 -25.99 53.65 -24.98
N PHE A 14 -26.76 53.08 -25.91
CA PHE A 14 -26.88 51.63 -26.11
C PHE A 14 -25.97 51.07 -27.21
N PHE A 15 -24.98 51.84 -27.70
CA PHE A 15 -24.05 51.38 -28.75
C PHE A 15 -22.62 51.08 -28.25
N LEU A 16 -22.30 51.35 -26.99
CA LEU A 16 -20.96 51.06 -26.42
C LEU A 16 -20.90 49.77 -25.58
N PHE A 17 -22.03 49.12 -25.31
CA PHE A 17 -22.07 47.84 -24.58
C PHE A 17 -22.10 46.60 -25.47
N SER A 18 -22.27 46.71 -26.80
CA SER A 18 -22.36 45.55 -27.70
C SER A 18 -21.03 45.08 -28.30
N LEU A 19 -19.90 45.72 -27.96
CA LEU A 19 -18.56 45.32 -28.44
C LEU A 19 -17.69 44.67 -27.35
N LEU A 20 -18.09 44.73 -26.06
CA LEU A 20 -17.43 43.96 -24.99
C LEU A 20 -18.03 42.57 -24.77
N SER A 21 -19.27 42.31 -25.21
CA SER A 21 -19.93 41.01 -25.04
C SER A 21 -19.58 39.97 -26.10
N SER A 22 -18.84 40.36 -27.15
CA SER A 22 -18.45 39.47 -28.26
C SER A 22 -17.06 38.85 -28.09
N LEU A 23 -16.29 39.28 -27.09
CA LEU A 23 -14.94 38.78 -26.81
C LEU A 23 -14.86 37.79 -25.63
N LEU A 24 -16.01 37.45 -25.01
CA LEU A 24 -16.10 36.47 -23.92
C LEU A 24 -16.67 35.10 -24.36
N LEU A 25 -16.91 34.89 -25.66
CA LEU A 25 -17.51 33.66 -26.18
C LEU A 25 -16.58 32.78 -27.01
N LEU A 26 -15.28 33.09 -27.07
CA LEU A 26 -14.26 32.30 -27.77
C LEU A 26 -12.96 32.24 -26.97
N SER A 27 -13.03 31.66 -25.77
CA SER A 27 -11.85 31.08 -25.12
C SER A 27 -12.20 29.71 -24.56
N SER A 28 -11.94 28.72 -25.39
CA SER A 28 -11.50 27.37 -25.03
C SER A 28 -12.37 26.59 -24.03
N GLN A 29 -13.07 25.62 -24.61
CA GLN A 29 -13.26 24.31 -23.99
C GLN A 29 -11.96 23.86 -23.30
N SER A 30 -11.92 23.94 -21.97
CA SER A 30 -10.99 23.18 -21.15
C SER A 30 -11.83 22.16 -20.40
N CYS A 31 -11.61 20.89 -20.75
CA CYS A 31 -12.22 19.70 -20.20
C CYS A 31 -12.83 19.91 -18.81
N THR A 32 -14.15 19.73 -18.72
CA THR A 32 -14.75 19.19 -17.51
C THR A 32 -14.11 17.83 -17.30
N ALA A 33 -12.99 17.79 -16.59
CA ALA A 33 -12.46 16.56 -16.05
C ALA A 33 -13.57 16.07 -15.12
N LEU A 34 -14.28 15.04 -15.57
CA LEU A 34 -15.08 14.19 -14.72
C LEU A 34 -14.14 13.83 -13.57
N ALA A 35 -14.36 14.41 -12.39
CA ALA A 35 -13.67 14.02 -11.18
C ALA A 35 -14.17 12.62 -10.84
N ALA A 36 -13.65 11.62 -11.54
CA ALA A 36 -13.67 10.27 -11.07
C ALA A 36 -12.96 10.30 -9.72
N PRO A 37 -13.55 9.76 -8.65
CA PRO A 37 -12.83 9.64 -7.39
C PRO A 37 -11.58 8.82 -7.67
N VAL A 38 -10.42 9.49 -7.63
CA VAL A 38 -9.13 8.84 -7.77
C VAL A 38 -8.92 8.07 -6.47
N ASN A 39 -9.43 6.84 -6.42
CA ASN A 39 -9.11 5.86 -5.39
C ASN A 39 -7.71 5.27 -5.61
N ASP A 40 -6.74 6.13 -5.94
CA ASP A 40 -5.35 5.75 -6.02
C ASP A 40 -4.56 6.86 -5.32
N PHE A 41 -4.23 6.60 -4.05
CA PHE A 41 -3.14 7.29 -3.38
C PHE A 41 -1.87 6.95 -4.16
N THR A 42 -1.67 7.65 -5.28
CA THR A 42 -0.42 7.66 -6.01
C THR A 42 0.61 8.19 -5.03
N ALA A 43 1.43 7.25 -4.54
CA ALA A 43 2.66 7.51 -3.83
C ALA A 43 3.35 8.72 -4.48
N VAL A 44 3.36 9.86 -3.78
CA VAL A 44 4.09 11.04 -4.23
C VAL A 44 5.54 10.60 -4.40
N ILE A 45 6.08 10.69 -5.62
CA ILE A 45 7.49 10.43 -5.88
C ILE A 45 8.28 11.53 -5.17
N ALA A 46 8.69 11.26 -3.94
CA ALA A 46 9.48 12.16 -3.15
C ALA A 46 10.91 12.09 -3.69
N ARG A 47 11.25 13.03 -4.58
CA ARG A 47 12.52 13.04 -5.34
C ARG A 47 13.80 13.00 -4.48
N ASN A 48 13.74 13.12 -3.15
CA ASN A 48 14.88 13.09 -2.23
C ASN A 48 14.53 12.52 -0.83
N ASP A 49 13.77 11.43 -0.77
CA ASP A 49 13.53 10.77 0.52
C ASP A 49 14.78 9.99 0.98
N LYS A 50 15.47 10.50 2.00
CA LYS A 50 16.67 9.88 2.59
C LYS A 50 16.45 8.47 3.15
N ASN A 51 15.20 8.04 3.31
CA ASN A 51 14.83 6.70 3.76
C ASN A 51 14.51 5.75 2.59
N ILE A 52 14.79 6.17 1.35
CA ILE A 52 14.77 5.32 0.17
C ILE A 52 16.22 5.03 -0.22
N PRO A 53 16.65 3.76 -0.28
CA PRO A 53 17.98 3.40 -0.73
C PRO A 53 18.22 3.84 -2.18
N SER A 54 19.41 4.36 -2.45
CA SER A 54 19.92 4.57 -3.80
C SER A 54 20.14 3.24 -4.53
N LYS A 55 20.38 3.27 -5.86
CA LYS A 55 20.67 2.08 -6.66
C LYS A 55 21.83 1.25 -6.08
N ASP A 56 22.95 1.89 -5.75
CA ASP A 56 24.12 1.22 -5.20
C ASP A 56 23.83 0.59 -3.82
N GLU A 57 22.99 1.25 -3.02
CA GLU A 57 22.54 0.69 -1.74
C GLU A 57 21.60 -0.50 -1.94
N VAL A 58 20.70 -0.47 -2.92
CA VAL A 58 19.86 -1.62 -3.29
C VAL A 58 20.72 -2.82 -3.68
N GLU A 59 21.74 -2.62 -4.53
CA GLU A 59 22.63 -3.70 -4.94
C GLU A 59 23.40 -4.32 -3.76
N LYS A 60 23.81 -3.50 -2.80
CA LYS A 60 24.43 -3.97 -1.55
C LYS A 60 23.43 -4.74 -0.69
N LEU A 61 22.24 -4.21 -0.49
CA LEU A 61 21.17 -4.83 0.32
C LEU A 61 20.73 -6.19 -0.24
N ILE A 62 20.68 -6.35 -1.57
CA ILE A 62 20.36 -7.63 -2.20
C ILE A 62 21.43 -8.70 -1.90
N LYS A 63 22.70 -8.31 -1.87
CA LYS A 63 23.85 -9.22 -1.71
C LYS A 63 24.22 -9.44 -0.25
N SER A 64 23.74 -8.58 0.66
CA SER A 64 24.10 -8.65 2.07
C SER A 64 23.56 -9.93 2.69
N LYS A 65 24.41 -10.57 3.51
CA LYS A 65 24.00 -11.66 4.40
C LYS A 65 23.54 -11.14 5.75
N ASP A 66 23.93 -9.91 6.11
CA ASP A 66 23.50 -9.25 7.34
C ASP A 66 22.22 -8.46 7.07
N LEU A 67 21.13 -8.88 7.71
CA LEU A 67 19.83 -8.23 7.55
C LEU A 67 19.77 -6.86 8.25
N LYS A 68 20.74 -6.56 9.14
CA LYS A 68 20.78 -5.29 9.88
C LYS A 68 20.94 -4.06 9.00
N ASP A 69 21.46 -4.20 7.79
CA ASP A 69 21.55 -3.10 6.83
C ASP A 69 20.18 -2.47 6.49
N PHE A 70 19.08 -3.22 6.68
CA PHE A 70 17.72 -2.72 6.51
C PHE A 70 17.22 -1.87 7.68
N GLU A 71 17.81 -1.96 8.89
CA GLU A 71 17.40 -1.20 10.07
C GLU A 71 17.49 0.32 9.86
N LYS A 72 18.42 0.77 9.00
CA LYS A 72 18.54 2.17 8.59
C LYS A 72 17.22 2.69 8.00
N TYR A 73 16.47 1.85 7.29
CA TYR A 73 15.24 2.23 6.58
C TYR A 73 13.97 1.81 7.32
N ALA A 74 14.06 0.84 8.22
CA ALA A 74 12.94 0.36 9.04
C ALA A 74 12.68 1.26 10.26
N LYS A 75 11.41 1.28 10.71
CA LYS A 75 10.99 1.78 12.01
C LYS A 75 11.52 0.84 13.08
N LYS A 76 11.93 1.38 14.22
CA LYS A 76 12.44 0.58 15.33
C LYS A 76 11.32 -0.27 15.93
N HIS A 77 11.63 -1.51 16.29
CA HIS A 77 10.73 -2.44 16.97
C HIS A 77 9.45 -2.77 16.18
N GLU A 78 9.50 -2.70 14.85
CA GLU A 78 8.42 -3.10 13.96
C GLU A 78 8.84 -4.31 13.11
N PRO A 79 7.98 -5.33 12.95
CA PRO A 79 6.65 -5.44 13.55
C PRO A 79 6.72 -5.64 15.07
N GLY A 80 5.77 -5.07 15.80
CA GLY A 80 5.59 -5.40 17.21
C GLY A 80 5.33 -6.90 17.41
N LYS A 81 5.64 -7.43 18.60
CA LYS A 81 5.32 -8.82 18.97
C LYS A 81 3.83 -9.09 18.78
N ASP A 82 3.49 -10.23 18.20
CA ASP A 82 2.10 -10.66 17.94
C ASP A 82 1.33 -9.77 16.93
N LYS A 83 2.02 -8.94 16.14
CA LYS A 83 1.41 -7.97 15.21
C LYS A 83 1.63 -8.21 13.74
N ALA A 84 2.52 -9.12 13.34
CA ALA A 84 2.90 -9.26 11.95
C ALA A 84 1.80 -9.90 11.09
N ILE A 85 1.50 -9.28 9.94
CA ILE A 85 0.68 -9.88 8.89
C ILE A 85 1.51 -10.17 7.63
N PHE A 86 1.15 -11.27 6.97
CA PHE A 86 1.68 -11.73 5.70
C PHE A 86 0.54 -11.90 4.68
N PHE A 87 0.87 -11.75 3.40
CA PHE A 87 -0.02 -11.97 2.27
C PHE A 87 0.83 -12.30 1.03
N THR A 88 0.28 -12.98 0.04
CA THR A 88 1.04 -13.37 -1.17
C THR A 88 0.11 -13.68 -2.35
N GLY A 89 0.56 -13.38 -3.56
CA GLY A 89 -0.14 -13.75 -4.80
C GLY A 89 -1.42 -12.96 -5.11
N GLN A 90 -1.84 -12.03 -4.25
CA GLN A 90 -2.97 -11.15 -4.53
C GLN A 90 -2.59 -9.99 -5.45
N ASP A 91 -3.59 -9.46 -6.18
CA ASP A 91 -3.43 -8.23 -6.96
C ASP A 91 -3.26 -6.98 -6.06
N GLY A 92 -2.83 -5.87 -6.65
CA GLY A 92 -2.56 -4.62 -5.91
C GLY A 92 -3.77 -4.07 -5.15
N LYS A 93 -4.98 -4.16 -5.71
CA LYS A 93 -6.22 -3.68 -5.08
C LYS A 93 -6.53 -4.52 -3.84
N THR A 94 -6.42 -5.83 -3.97
CA THR A 94 -6.63 -6.78 -2.88
C THR A 94 -5.56 -6.62 -1.79
N ILE A 95 -4.30 -6.41 -2.15
CA ILE A 95 -3.24 -6.12 -1.15
C ILE A 95 -3.54 -4.83 -0.40
N ASN A 96 -3.89 -3.74 -1.10
CA ASN A 96 -4.18 -2.46 -0.46
C ASN A 96 -5.34 -2.57 0.53
N LYS A 97 -6.36 -3.35 0.16
CA LYS A 97 -7.49 -3.68 1.03
C LYS A 97 -7.07 -4.48 2.26
N ILE A 98 -6.27 -5.54 2.10
CA ILE A 98 -5.71 -6.34 3.19
C ILE A 98 -4.92 -5.46 4.16
N VAL A 99 -4.02 -4.64 3.63
CA VAL A 99 -3.19 -3.74 4.45
C VAL A 99 -4.06 -2.73 5.18
N LYS A 100 -4.97 -2.04 4.48
CA LYS A 100 -5.88 -1.06 5.10
C LYS A 100 -6.71 -1.69 6.21
N TRP A 101 -7.26 -2.88 5.97
CA TRP A 101 -7.99 -3.63 6.97
C TRP A 101 -7.08 -3.91 8.17
N ALA A 102 -5.96 -4.60 7.99
CA ALA A 102 -5.10 -5.06 9.07
C ALA A 102 -4.52 -3.94 9.94
N THR A 103 -4.15 -2.80 9.33
CA THR A 103 -3.49 -1.68 10.00
C THR A 103 -4.45 -0.68 10.64
N ASP A 104 -5.76 -0.92 10.55
CA ASP A 104 -6.77 -0.10 11.21
C ASP A 104 -6.56 -0.07 12.73
N LYS A 105 -6.99 1.01 13.40
CA LYS A 105 -6.68 1.29 14.82
C LYS A 105 -7.07 0.14 15.74
N ASP A 106 -8.18 -0.53 15.47
CA ASP A 106 -8.71 -1.61 16.31
C ASP A 106 -7.89 -2.91 16.20
N ARG A 107 -7.21 -3.11 15.06
CA ARG A 107 -6.42 -4.31 14.79
C ARG A 107 -4.94 -4.06 15.08
N GLY A 108 -4.42 -2.92 14.63
CA GLY A 108 -3.05 -2.49 14.87
C GLY A 108 -2.04 -3.56 14.48
N LEU A 109 -2.29 -4.27 13.37
CA LEU A 109 -1.36 -5.23 12.79
C LEU A 109 -0.42 -4.49 11.82
N THR A 110 0.77 -5.02 11.63
CA THR A 110 1.82 -4.41 10.80
C THR A 110 2.12 -5.34 9.63
N SER A 111 2.19 -4.78 8.42
CA SER A 111 2.64 -5.52 7.24
C SER A 111 4.05 -5.12 6.83
N VAL A 112 4.67 -5.92 5.96
CA VAL A 112 5.94 -5.57 5.29
C VAL A 112 5.90 -4.19 4.63
N ARG A 113 4.74 -3.66 4.22
CA ARG A 113 4.63 -2.31 3.63
C ARG A 113 4.68 -1.18 4.66
N ASN A 114 4.42 -1.47 5.93
CA ASN A 114 4.22 -0.45 6.98
C ASN A 114 5.41 -0.33 7.94
N ILE A 115 6.36 -1.26 7.93
CA ILE A 115 7.54 -1.22 8.81
C ILE A 115 8.55 -0.13 8.41
N TRP A 116 8.46 0.43 7.21
CA TRP A 116 9.46 1.36 6.70
C TRP A 116 9.23 2.79 7.18
N LYS A 117 10.32 3.56 7.36
CA LYS A 117 10.27 5.00 7.66
C LYS A 117 9.64 5.80 6.51
N SER A 118 9.85 5.37 5.27
CA SER A 118 9.17 5.93 4.09
C SER A 118 7.96 5.09 3.71
N ALA A 119 6.81 5.74 3.52
CA ALA A 119 5.60 5.09 3.00
C ALA A 119 5.75 4.57 1.56
N ASN A 120 6.80 5.02 0.85
CA ASN A 120 7.03 4.68 -0.55
C ASN A 120 8.14 3.63 -0.75
N PHE A 121 8.74 3.11 0.33
CA PHE A 121 9.88 2.18 0.27
C PHE A 121 9.62 0.93 -0.58
N TYR A 122 8.39 0.41 -0.59
CA TYR A 122 8.06 -0.78 -1.37
C TYR A 122 7.65 -0.48 -2.83
N ASN A 123 7.63 0.80 -3.24
CA ASN A 123 7.12 1.20 -4.55
C ASN A 123 8.24 1.27 -5.59
N LYS A 124 8.14 0.45 -6.65
CA LYS A 124 9.08 0.41 -7.78
C LYS A 124 9.35 1.79 -8.39
N GLY A 125 8.36 2.69 -8.39
CA GLY A 125 8.48 4.05 -8.95
C GLY A 125 9.52 4.93 -8.26
N GLN A 126 9.97 4.58 -7.04
CA GLN A 126 11.08 5.25 -6.35
C GLN A 126 12.46 4.77 -6.84
N TYR A 127 12.51 3.62 -7.53
CA TYR A 127 13.73 2.92 -7.91
C TYR A 127 13.88 2.87 -9.43
N LYS A 128 13.77 4.02 -10.10
CA LYS A 128 13.71 4.09 -11.57
C LYS A 128 14.94 3.50 -12.26
N ASP A 129 16.11 3.61 -11.62
CA ASP A 129 17.39 3.16 -12.17
C ASP A 129 17.75 1.70 -11.79
N VAL A 130 16.86 1.03 -11.04
CA VAL A 130 16.95 -0.39 -10.68
C VAL A 130 16.13 -1.20 -11.68
N SER A 131 16.67 -2.30 -12.21
CA SER A 131 15.91 -3.19 -13.10
C SER A 131 14.69 -3.81 -12.39
N ASP A 132 13.72 -4.33 -13.15
CA ASP A 132 12.60 -5.05 -12.55
C ASP A 132 13.06 -6.35 -11.88
N GLU A 133 14.05 -7.01 -12.45
CA GLU A 133 14.68 -8.22 -11.90
C GLU A 133 15.36 -7.94 -10.56
N ASP A 134 16.17 -6.88 -10.48
CA ASP A 134 16.86 -6.52 -9.25
C ASP A 134 15.88 -5.97 -8.22
N PHE A 135 14.83 -5.26 -8.64
CA PHE A 135 13.78 -4.86 -7.71
C PHE A 135 13.04 -6.08 -7.13
N LYS A 136 12.77 -7.12 -7.93
CA LYS A 136 12.20 -8.38 -7.40
C LYS A 136 13.15 -9.05 -6.39
N LYS A 137 14.46 -9.03 -6.63
CA LYS A 137 15.45 -9.53 -5.65
C LYS A 137 15.45 -8.67 -4.39
N PHE A 138 15.36 -7.36 -4.53
CA PHE A 138 15.26 -6.42 -3.42
C PHE A 138 13.99 -6.66 -2.59
N GLN A 139 12.85 -6.93 -3.24
CA GLN A 139 11.61 -7.32 -2.58
C GLN A 139 11.79 -8.57 -1.72
N LYS A 140 12.46 -9.60 -2.25
CA LYS A 140 12.78 -10.79 -1.46
C LYS A 140 13.69 -10.46 -0.27
N ALA A 141 14.73 -9.63 -0.48
CA ALA A 141 15.67 -9.25 0.57
C ALA A 141 14.99 -8.49 1.72
N PHE A 142 14.17 -7.48 1.42
CA PHE A 142 13.48 -6.73 2.47
C PHE A 142 12.37 -7.56 3.14
N SER A 143 11.77 -8.52 2.43
CA SER A 143 10.78 -9.43 3.00
C SER A 143 11.43 -10.44 3.95
N LYS A 144 12.66 -10.87 3.64
CA LYS A 144 13.50 -11.67 4.54
C LYS A 144 13.78 -10.91 5.84
N PHE A 145 14.19 -9.64 5.75
CA PHE A 145 14.35 -8.79 6.95
C PHE A 145 13.06 -8.71 7.78
N TYR A 146 11.91 -8.44 7.14
CA TYR A 146 10.63 -8.38 7.84
C TYR A 146 10.26 -9.69 8.56
N ALA A 147 10.47 -10.83 7.89
CA ALA A 147 10.23 -12.15 8.45
C ALA A 147 11.15 -12.44 9.64
N HIS A 148 12.41 -12.04 9.55
CA HIS A 148 13.39 -12.17 10.63
C HIS A 148 13.00 -11.37 11.89
N GLU A 149 12.50 -10.14 11.71
CA GLU A 149 12.06 -9.29 12.83
C GLU A 149 10.73 -9.74 13.46
N THR A 150 10.03 -10.70 12.86
CA THR A 150 8.72 -11.15 13.34
C THR A 150 8.83 -12.09 14.53
N LYS A 151 8.03 -11.84 15.59
CA LYS A 151 8.09 -12.60 16.85
C LYS A 151 6.71 -12.93 17.41
N GLY A 152 6.62 -14.06 18.12
CA GLY A 152 5.41 -14.54 18.76
C GLY A 152 4.40 -15.06 17.73
N LYS A 153 3.18 -14.51 17.74
CA LYS A 153 2.11 -14.84 16.81
C LYS A 153 2.18 -14.01 15.54
N ALA A 154 2.01 -14.66 14.40
CA ALA A 154 1.87 -14.02 13.10
C ALA A 154 0.53 -14.38 12.45
N TYR A 155 0.16 -13.65 11.41
CA TYR A 155 -1.08 -13.89 10.66
C TYR A 155 -0.81 -13.97 9.17
N LEU A 156 -1.37 -14.96 8.49
CA LEU A 156 -1.43 -15.03 7.03
C LEU A 156 -2.84 -14.66 6.59
N ILE A 157 -2.99 -13.58 5.83
CA ILE A 157 -4.27 -13.19 5.23
C ILE A 157 -4.28 -13.71 3.78
N PHE A 158 -5.00 -14.82 3.58
CA PHE A 158 -5.08 -15.51 2.29
C PHE A 158 -6.38 -16.33 2.22
N PRO A 159 -6.98 -16.58 1.04
CA PRO A 159 -8.22 -17.36 0.93
C PRO A 159 -8.04 -18.77 1.48
N HIS A 160 -8.95 -19.21 2.35
CA HIS A 160 -8.86 -20.52 3.03
C HIS A 160 -9.00 -21.74 2.12
N ASP A 161 -9.56 -21.54 0.94
CA ASP A 161 -9.80 -22.52 -0.12
C ASP A 161 -8.63 -22.66 -1.10
N LYS A 162 -7.54 -21.91 -0.89
CA LYS A 162 -6.36 -21.90 -1.76
C LYS A 162 -5.10 -22.18 -0.96
N LYS A 163 -4.03 -22.59 -1.64
CA LYS A 163 -2.69 -22.68 -1.06
C LYS A 163 -1.80 -21.56 -1.61
N PRO A 164 -0.93 -20.95 -0.79
CA PRO A 164 0.14 -20.10 -1.29
C PRO A 164 0.98 -20.82 -2.35
N ALA A 165 1.23 -20.16 -3.48
CA ALA A 165 2.09 -20.70 -4.54
C ALA A 165 3.54 -20.80 -4.08
N LYS A 166 4.26 -21.84 -4.51
CA LYS A 166 5.69 -22.01 -4.19
C LYS A 166 6.58 -20.85 -4.65
N SER A 167 6.16 -20.11 -5.67
CA SER A 167 6.88 -18.94 -6.19
C SER A 167 6.56 -17.64 -5.44
N GLY A 168 5.54 -17.62 -4.57
CA GLY A 168 5.14 -16.45 -3.81
C GLY A 168 6.19 -16.08 -2.76
N ILE A 169 6.40 -14.78 -2.50
CA ILE A 169 7.43 -14.30 -1.56
C ILE A 169 7.22 -14.87 -0.16
N PHE A 170 5.98 -14.89 0.33
CA PHE A 170 5.68 -15.49 1.63
C PHE A 170 6.16 -16.94 1.73
N TRP A 171 5.77 -17.79 0.78
CA TRP A 171 6.12 -19.20 0.84
C TRP A 171 7.61 -19.44 0.57
N SER A 172 8.20 -18.77 -0.42
CA SER A 172 9.58 -19.02 -0.87
C SER A 172 10.67 -18.30 -0.08
N VAL A 173 10.32 -17.33 0.76
CA VAL A 173 11.29 -16.50 1.46
C VAL A 173 10.88 -16.30 2.91
N GLU A 174 9.73 -15.67 3.17
CA GLU A 174 9.36 -15.24 4.52
C GLU A 174 9.14 -16.45 5.44
N LEU A 175 8.47 -17.48 4.96
CA LEU A 175 8.18 -18.68 5.74
C LEU A 175 9.45 -19.48 6.08
N ASP A 176 10.40 -19.57 5.16
CA ASP A 176 11.69 -20.22 5.45
C ASP A 176 12.46 -19.44 6.51
N GLU A 177 12.51 -18.11 6.40
CA GLU A 177 13.16 -17.26 7.40
C GLU A 177 12.48 -17.38 8.78
N ILE A 178 11.15 -17.42 8.82
CA ILE A 178 10.38 -17.63 10.06
C ILE A 178 10.75 -18.97 10.71
N ILE A 179 10.80 -20.05 9.92
CA ILE A 179 11.13 -21.40 10.39
C ILE A 179 12.56 -21.44 10.93
N ASP A 180 13.51 -20.85 10.21
CA ASP A 180 14.93 -20.87 10.55
C ASP A 180 15.25 -20.00 11.78
N HIS A 181 14.60 -18.84 11.91
CA HIS A 181 14.86 -17.88 12.99
C HIS A 181 14.17 -18.25 14.32
N LYS A 182 13.09 -19.05 14.28
CA LYS A 182 12.44 -19.65 15.48
C LYS A 182 11.87 -18.66 16.51
N GLU A 183 11.67 -17.39 16.18
CA GLU A 183 11.03 -16.42 17.08
C GLU A 183 9.49 -16.43 16.97
N VAL A 184 8.93 -16.98 15.88
CA VAL A 184 7.48 -17.09 15.67
C VAL A 184 6.96 -18.44 16.17
N ASP A 185 5.96 -18.42 17.04
CA ASP A 185 5.34 -19.61 17.64
C ASP A 185 4.29 -20.24 16.73
N GLU A 186 3.46 -19.43 16.08
CA GLU A 186 2.41 -19.88 15.17
C GLU A 186 2.02 -18.78 14.17
N ILE A 187 1.52 -19.22 13.01
CA ILE A 187 0.91 -18.37 11.99
C ILE A 187 -0.58 -18.71 11.91
N ILE A 188 -1.45 -17.79 12.31
CA ILE A 188 -2.91 -17.92 12.18
C ILE A 188 -3.33 -17.57 10.76
N TRP A 189 -4.13 -18.41 10.13
CA TRP A 189 -4.66 -18.21 8.79
C TRP A 189 -5.98 -17.45 8.85
N LEU A 190 -5.96 -16.17 8.53
CA LEU A 190 -7.15 -15.32 8.41
C LEU A 190 -7.72 -15.43 7.00
N ASP A 191 -9.03 -15.70 6.89
CA ASP A 191 -9.68 -15.84 5.58
C ASP A 191 -9.85 -14.47 4.93
N GLN A 192 -9.09 -14.25 3.85
CA GLN A 192 -9.19 -13.02 3.05
C GLN A 192 -10.64 -12.72 2.62
N ASN A 193 -11.46 -13.74 2.37
CA ASN A 193 -12.83 -13.54 1.88
C ASN A 193 -13.79 -13.04 2.97
N LYS A 194 -13.34 -12.97 4.23
CA LYS A 194 -14.13 -12.49 5.38
C LYS A 194 -13.75 -11.11 5.85
N ILE A 195 -12.63 -10.54 5.40
CA ILE A 195 -12.11 -9.26 5.95
C ILE A 195 -13.06 -8.05 5.74
N ASP A 196 -13.99 -8.14 4.80
CA ASP A 196 -15.02 -7.11 4.56
C ASP A 196 -16.34 -7.37 5.28
N LYS A 197 -16.48 -8.49 5.97
CA LYS A 197 -17.73 -8.80 6.65
C LYS A 197 -17.73 -8.11 8.00
N ASP A 198 -18.78 -7.33 8.25
CA ASP A 198 -18.93 -6.55 9.49
C ASP A 198 -18.96 -7.44 10.75
N ASP A 199 -19.40 -8.69 10.61
CA ASP A 199 -19.48 -9.68 11.68
C ASP A 199 -18.20 -10.51 11.84
N TYR A 200 -17.14 -10.22 11.08
CA TYR A 200 -15.92 -11.03 11.12
C TYR A 200 -15.10 -10.80 12.39
N LYS A 201 -15.19 -11.76 13.32
CA LYS A 201 -14.38 -11.82 14.54
C LYS A 201 -13.02 -12.47 14.29
N TRP A 202 -12.11 -11.75 13.64
CA TRP A 202 -10.79 -12.28 13.28
C TRP A 202 -9.95 -12.79 14.47
N LYS A 203 -10.12 -12.25 15.68
CA LYS A 203 -9.43 -12.71 16.89
C LYS A 203 -9.85 -14.12 17.33
N ASP A 204 -11.03 -14.55 16.90
CA ASP A 204 -11.57 -15.88 17.21
C ASP A 204 -11.13 -16.94 16.16
N GLU A 205 -10.41 -16.53 15.12
CA GLU A 205 -9.89 -17.44 14.10
C GLU A 205 -8.81 -18.35 14.70
N LYS A 206 -9.04 -19.66 14.60
CA LYS A 206 -8.14 -20.69 15.16
C LYS A 206 -7.48 -21.54 14.09
N LYS A 207 -7.76 -21.28 12.80
CA LYS A 207 -7.13 -22.04 11.72
C LYS A 207 -5.64 -21.70 11.69
N ILE A 208 -4.79 -22.69 11.99
CA ILE A 208 -3.34 -22.52 11.96
C ILE A 208 -2.85 -22.82 10.55
N TYR A 209 -2.03 -21.93 9.99
CA TYR A 209 -1.31 -22.17 8.74
C TYR A 209 -0.03 -22.99 8.98
N TRP A 210 0.72 -22.61 10.01
CA TRP A 210 1.96 -23.28 10.42
C TRP A 210 2.22 -23.02 11.90
N LYS A 211 2.87 -23.97 12.58
CA LYS A 211 3.30 -23.85 13.97
C LYS A 211 4.77 -24.26 14.15
N LYS A 212 5.46 -23.61 15.09
CA LYS A 212 6.86 -23.94 15.43
C LYS A 212 7.03 -25.42 15.73
N GLY A 213 8.03 -26.02 15.08
CA GLY A 213 8.33 -27.46 15.17
C GLY A 213 7.62 -28.31 14.12
N GLU A 214 6.64 -27.78 13.40
CA GLU A 214 6.01 -28.47 12.28
C GLU A 214 6.80 -28.28 10.99
N LYS A 215 6.68 -29.26 10.07
CA LYS A 215 7.24 -29.15 8.73
C LYS A 215 6.60 -27.98 7.98
N LYS A 216 7.38 -27.35 7.10
CA LYS A 216 6.86 -26.33 6.17
C LYS A 216 5.65 -26.89 5.40
N PRO A 217 4.50 -26.20 5.36
CA PRO A 217 3.33 -26.65 4.62
C PRO A 217 3.61 -26.72 3.12
N ASP A 218 2.97 -27.67 2.44
CA ASP A 218 3.04 -27.80 0.99
C ASP A 218 2.49 -26.55 0.29
N GLY A 219 3.30 -25.94 -0.57
CA GLY A 219 2.85 -24.90 -1.50
C GLY A 219 2.09 -25.50 -2.68
N ALA A 220 1.23 -24.68 -3.32
CA ALA A 220 0.66 -24.99 -4.64
C ALA A 220 1.75 -25.00 -5.72
#